data_AF-A0A379FM15-F1
#
_entry.id   AF-A0A379FM15-F1
#
_cell.length_a   1.000
_cell.length_b   1.000
_cell.length_c   1.000
_cell.angle_alpha   90.00
_cell.angle_beta   90.00
_cell.angle_gamma   90.00
#
_symmetry.space_group_name_H-M   'P 1'
#
loop_
_entity.id
_entity.type
_entity.pdbx_description
1 polymer ?
#
loop_
_entity_poly.entity_id
_entity_poly.type
_entity_poly.pdbx_seq_one_letter_code
_entity_poly.pdbx_strand_id
1 'polypeptide(L)' 'MYDKLRLFVDDMQVLGTSLDKANNTYLSAMKRLAQGRGNLISQAESFKELGVEIKQPIQPQLVEQSDTPNCAES' A
#
# COMPACT_ATOMS: atom_id res chain seq x y z
N MET A 1 -4.60 39.96 -13.30
CA MET A 1 -3.94 38.79 -13.94
C MET A 1 -3.01 38.09 -12.97
N TYR A 2 -2.12 38.82 -12.27
CA TYR A 2 -1.23 38.23 -11.25
C TYR A 2 -1.98 37.51 -10.12
N ASP A 3 -3.10 38.06 -9.63
CA ASP A 3 -3.90 37.42 -8.58
C ASP A 3 -4.46 36.06 -8.99
N LYS A 4 -4.86 35.89 -10.26
CA LYS A 4 -5.35 34.60 -10.76
C LYS A 4 -4.24 33.56 -10.80
N LEU A 5 -3.02 33.98 -11.19
CA LEU A 5 -1.86 33.11 -11.16
C LEU A 5 -1.50 32.71 -9.73
N ARG A 6 -1.54 33.65 -8.78
CA ARG A 6 -1.31 33.37 -7.36
C ARG A 6 -2.30 32.35 -6.82
N LEU A 7 -3.60 32.55 -7.04
CA LEU A 7 -4.63 31.61 -6.60
C LEU A 7 -4.43 30.22 -7.21
N PHE A 8 -4.06 30.15 -8.50
CA PHE A 8 -3.76 28.87 -9.14
C PHE A 8 -2.53 28.18 -8.55
N VAL A 9 -1.48 28.93 -8.19
CA VAL A 9 -0.30 28.38 -7.51
C VAL A 9 -0.67 27.85 -6.12
N ASP A 10 -1.50 28.58 -5.37
CA ASP A 10 -2.00 28.14 -4.07
C ASP A 10 -2.81 26.83 -4.22
N ASP A 11 -3.70 26.75 -5.23
CA ASP A 11 -4.46 25.54 -5.54
C ASP A 11 -3.55 24.33 -5.88
N MET A 12 -2.49 24.56 -6.68
CA MET A 12 -1.53 23.51 -7.02
C MET A 12 -0.70 23.06 -5.81
N GLN A 13 -0.39 23.95 -4.88
CA GLN A 13 0.30 23.59 -3.64
C GLN A 13 -0.58 22.70 -2.75
N VAL A 14 -1.87 23.05 -2.61
CA VAL A 14 -2.85 22.23 -1.87
C VAL A 14 -3.03 20.85 -2.52
N LEU A 15 -3.08 20.79 -3.86
CA LEU A 15 -3.15 19.53 -4.59
C LEU A 15 -1.91 18.67 -4.32
N GLY A 16 -0.71 19.26 -4.35
CA GLY A 16 0.54 18.56 -4.05
C GLY A 16 0.52 17.90 -2.67
N THR A 17 0.07 18.62 -1.64
CA THR A 17 -0.08 18.06 -0.29
C THR A 17 -1.12 16.93 -0.23
N SER A 18 -2.21 17.07 -0.98
CA SER A 18 -3.26 16.04 -1.03
C SER A 18 -2.77 14.74 -1.69
N LEU A 19 -1.96 14.87 -2.74
CA LEU A 19 -1.33 13.73 -3.41
C LEU A 19 -0.32 13.03 -2.51
N ASP A 20 0.51 13.79 -1.79
CA ASP A 20 1.45 13.22 -0.81
C ASP A 20 0.71 12.41 0.27
N LYS A 21 -0.38 12.98 0.81
CA LYS A 21 -1.22 12.27 1.79
C LYS A 21 -1.85 11.01 1.22
N ALA A 22 -2.34 11.06 -0.02
CA ALA A 22 -2.90 9.90 -0.70
C ALA A 22 -1.85 8.80 -0.89
N ASN A 23 -0.64 9.17 -1.32
CA ASN A 23 0.47 8.25 -1.49
C ASN A 23 0.87 7.61 -0.15
N ASN A 24 1.00 8.39 0.92
CA ASN A 24 1.30 7.87 2.25
C ASN A 24 0.22 6.90 2.77
N THR A 25 -1.05 7.22 2.52
CA THR A 25 -2.17 6.33 2.87
C THR A 25 -2.11 5.02 2.09
N TYR A 26 -1.81 5.10 0.79
CA TYR A 26 -1.61 3.93 -0.07
C TYR A 26 -0.46 3.05 0.44
N LEU A 27 0.71 3.63 0.72
CA LEU A 27 1.87 2.89 1.24
C LEU A 27 1.56 2.22 2.58
N SER A 28 0.89 2.91 3.49
CA SER A 28 0.47 2.34 4.78
C SER A 28 -0.51 1.18 4.62
N ALA A 29 -1.49 1.31 3.72
CA ALA A 29 -2.44 0.24 3.41
C ALA A 29 -1.73 -0.96 2.77
N MET A 30 -0.82 -0.72 1.82
CA MET A 30 -0.05 -1.77 1.15
C MET A 30 0.84 -2.52 2.13
N LYS A 31 1.43 -1.80 3.10
CA LYS A 31 2.18 -2.43 4.19
C LYS A 31 1.27 -3.39 4.96
N ARG A 32 0.13 -2.93 5.46
CA ARG A 32 -0.80 -3.80 6.21
C ARG A 32 -1.33 -4.97 5.38
N LEU A 33 -1.53 -4.77 4.08
CA LEU A 33 -2.01 -5.78 3.17
C LEU A 33 -0.97 -6.88 2.94
N ALA A 34 0.24 -6.49 2.53
CA ALA A 34 1.20 -7.38 1.89
C ALA A 34 2.63 -7.25 2.42
N GLN A 35 2.94 -6.40 3.40
CA GLN A 35 4.32 -6.23 3.87
C GLN A 35 4.46 -6.14 5.39
N GLY A 36 5.51 -6.76 5.93
CA GLY A 36 5.79 -6.73 7.37
C GLY A 36 5.06 -7.82 8.15
N ARG A 37 5.39 -7.90 9.44
CA ARG A 37 5.01 -9.01 10.31
C ARG A 37 3.50 -9.03 10.56
N GLY A 38 2.84 -10.13 10.16
CA GLY A 38 1.40 -10.31 10.35
C GLY A 38 0.55 -9.52 9.37
N ASN A 39 1.03 -9.29 8.15
CA ASN A 39 0.22 -8.73 7.07
C ASN A 39 -0.96 -9.65 6.72
N LEU A 40 -1.99 -9.08 6.09
CA LEU A 40 -3.24 -9.78 5.81
C LEU A 40 -3.09 -10.96 4.85
N ILE A 41 -2.18 -10.88 3.88
CA ILE A 41 -1.93 -11.98 2.93
C ILE A 41 -1.33 -13.19 3.66
N SER A 42 -0.30 -13.00 4.49
CA SER A 42 0.28 -14.09 5.28
C SER A 42 -0.73 -14.69 6.26
N GLN A 43 -1.62 -13.88 6.84
CA GLN A 43 -2.73 -14.40 7.66
C GLN A 43 -3.71 -15.22 6.82
N ALA A 44 -4.06 -14.76 5.62
CA ALA A 44 -4.94 -15.50 4.71
C ALA A 44 -4.33 -16.85 4.31
N GLU A 45 -3.03 -16.90 3.99
CA GLU A 45 -2.33 -18.13 3.66
C GLU A 45 -2.27 -19.11 4.86
N SER A 46 -2.16 -18.63 6.09
CA SER A 46 -2.20 -19.52 7.27
C SER A 46 -3.53 -20.29 7.41
N PHE A 47 -4.66 -19.76 6.90
CA PHE A 47 -5.92 -20.51 6.87
C PHE A 47 -5.88 -21.67 5.87
N LYS A 48 -5.13 -21.54 4.78
CA LYS A 48 -4.90 -22.63 3.83
C LYS A 48 -4.13 -23.76 4.49
N GLU A 49 -3.14 -23.45 5.33
CA GLU A 49 -2.42 -24.45 6.13
C GLU A 49 -3.32 -25.16 7.14
N LEU A 50 -4.35 -24.47 7.65
CA LEU A 50 -5.37 -25.04 8.54
C LEU A 50 -6.45 -25.86 7.80
N GLY A 51 -6.30 -26.07 6.48
CA GLY A 51 -7.20 -26.90 5.69
C GLY A 51 -8.48 -26.20 5.23
N VAL A 52 -8.53 -24.86 5.29
CA VAL A 52 -9.65 -24.08 4.74
C VAL A 52 -9.55 -24.04 3.22
N GLU A 53 -10.64 -24.39 2.53
CA GLU A 53 -10.69 -24.39 1.07
C GLU A 53 -10.77 -22.95 0.51
N ILE A 54 -9.72 -22.52 -0.20
CA ILE A 54 -9.65 -21.23 -0.87
C ILE A 54 -10.07 -21.38 -2.34
N LYS A 55 -11.24 -20.84 -2.70
CA LYS A 55 -11.79 -20.95 -4.06
C LYS A 55 -11.06 -20.11 -5.10
N GLN A 56 -10.45 -18.99 -4.70
CA GLN A 56 -9.65 -18.13 -5.56
C GLN A 56 -8.41 -17.67 -4.80
N PRO A 57 -7.21 -18.14 -5.17
CA PRO A 57 -5.99 -17.72 -4.49
C PRO A 57 -5.64 -16.27 -4.81
N ILE A 58 -4.93 -15.63 -3.89
CA ILE A 58 -4.33 -14.31 -4.09
C ILE A 58 -3.22 -14.45 -5.15
N GLN A 59 -2.98 -13.39 -5.93
CA GLN A 59 -1.95 -13.40 -6.97
C GLN A 59 -0.58 -13.79 -6.37
N PRO A 60 0.15 -14.75 -6.98
CA PRO A 60 1.36 -15.32 -6.39
C PRO A 60 2.46 -14.27 -6.14
N GLN A 61 2.54 -13.24 -6.99
CA GLN A 61 3.47 -12.13 -6.81
C GLN A 61 3.23 -11.38 -5.49
N LEU A 62 1.97 -11.20 -5.10
CA LEU A 62 1.60 -10.48 -3.88
C LEU A 62 1.87 -11.30 -2.61
N VAL A 63 1.77 -12.63 -2.72
CA VAL A 63 2.13 -13.58 -1.66
C VAL A 63 3.64 -13.60 -1.45
N GLU A 64 4.42 -13.69 -2.53
CA GLU A 64 5.89 -13.69 -2.48
C GLU A 64 6.46 -12.38 -1.90
N GLN A 65 5.83 -11.25 -2.21
CA GLN A 65 6.16 -9.94 -1.60
C GLN A 65 5.85 -9.87 -0.10
N SER A 66 4.94 -10.70 0.39
CA SER A 66 4.57 -10.77 1.81
C SER A 66 5.46 -11.69 2.63
N ASP A 67 6.03 -12.72 1.99
CA ASP A 67 6.94 -13.68 2.60
C ASP A 67 8.40 -13.25 2.55
N THR A 68 8.76 -12.33 1.65
CA THR A 68 10.12 -11.79 1.60
C THR A 68 10.33 -10.85 2.79
N PRO A 69 11.22 -11.19 3.76
CA PRO A 69 11.65 -10.22 4.75
C PRO A 69 12.30 -9.09 3.98
N ASN A 70 11.94 -7.84 4.30
CA ASN A 70 12.52 -6.63 3.73
C ASN A 70 14.04 -6.60 4.03
N CYS A 71 14.83 -7.33 3.24
CA CYS A 71 16.28 -7.33 3.16
C CYS A 71 16.68 -6.38 2.03
N ALA A 72 16.21 -5.15 2.10
CA ALA A 72 16.73 -4.03 1.34
C ALA A 72 16.46 -2.79 2.18
N GLU A 73 17.50 -2.35 2.87
CA GLU A 73 17.84 -0.97 3.26
C GLU A 73 18.61 -1.01 4.59
N SER A 74 19.94 -1.16 4.45
CA SER A 74 20.96 -0.68 5.39
C SER A 74 21.63 0.53 4.75
#